data_AF-A0A9D7NV11-F1
#
_entry.id   AF-A0A9D7NV11-F1
#
_cell.length_a   1.000
_cell.length_b   1.000
_cell.length_c   1.000
_cell.angle_alpha   90.00
_cell.angle_beta   90.00
_cell.angle_gamma   90.00
#
_symmetry.space_group_name_H-M   'P 1'
#
loop_
_entity.id
_entity.type
_entity.pdbx_description
1 polymer ?
#
loop_
_entity_poly.entity_id
_entity_poly.type
_entity_poly.pdbx_seq_one_letter_code
_entity_poly.pdbx_strand_id
1 'polypeptide(L)'
;MALHISYKPGKAQSEQAARYFQESVGTLLDTMMNGLDEHTYVVDGRSGPSLRLRTWSRGELQEGRLHELFDRIVAVRSEVQALERGGIQQEQVHRTVFNWLEVSLHGEDLFVELTIVDPATGAEERPALSLGLVQGRSVLVSSDRLLFSWLDQDVFGLAIAEHGSYLFEVQEDRALRIAS
;
A
#
# COMPACT_ATOMS: atom_id res chain seq x y z
N MET A 1 3.50 -13.88 13.93
CA MET A 1 3.47 -13.77 12.45
C MET A 1 4.91 -13.78 11.98
N ALA A 2 5.28 -14.76 11.17
CA ALA A 2 6.60 -14.84 10.54
C ALA A 2 6.46 -14.60 9.03
N LEU A 3 7.49 -14.01 8.39
CA LEU A 3 7.51 -13.78 6.95
C LEU A 3 8.67 -14.57 6.34
N HIS A 4 8.34 -15.44 5.38
CA HIS A 4 9.34 -16.00 4.48
C HIS A 4 9.51 -15.07 3.28
N ILE A 5 10.75 -14.77 2.89
CA ILE A 5 11.06 -13.74 1.88
C ILE A 5 11.91 -14.35 0.78
N SER A 6 11.39 -14.28 -0.45
CA SER A 6 12.15 -14.58 -1.66
C SER A 6 12.43 -13.28 -2.41
N TYR A 7 13.71 -12.98 -2.66
CA TYR A 7 14.14 -11.79 -3.40
C TYR A 7 14.79 -12.19 -4.73
N LYS A 8 14.42 -11.48 -5.80
CA LYS A 8 15.06 -11.57 -7.11
C LYS A 8 15.47 -10.17 -7.57
N PRO A 9 16.78 -9.91 -7.80
CA PRO A 9 17.28 -8.58 -8.09
C PRO A 9 17.09 -8.15 -9.55
N GLY A 10 17.08 -6.83 -9.76
CA GLY A 10 17.31 -6.20 -11.06
C GLY A 10 16.05 -5.77 -11.82
N LYS A 11 16.26 -4.86 -12.78
CA LYS A 11 15.21 -4.21 -13.58
C LYS A 11 14.26 -5.19 -14.26
N ALA A 12 14.79 -6.13 -15.05
CA ALA A 12 13.98 -7.08 -15.82
C ALA A 12 13.02 -7.87 -14.91
N GLN A 13 13.51 -8.26 -13.73
CA GLN A 13 12.72 -8.94 -12.73
C GLN A 13 11.63 -8.03 -12.12
N SER A 14 11.97 -6.78 -11.78
CA SER A 14 10.99 -5.82 -11.26
C SER A 14 9.86 -5.55 -12.26
N GLU A 15 10.18 -5.41 -13.54
CA GLU A 15 9.18 -5.18 -14.60
C GLU A 15 8.27 -6.40 -14.81
N GLN A 16 8.86 -7.60 -14.84
CA GLN A 16 8.09 -8.83 -15.00
C GLN A 16 7.16 -9.05 -13.80
N ALA A 17 7.66 -8.86 -12.59
CA ALA A 17 6.86 -8.99 -11.37
C ALA A 17 5.74 -7.95 -11.32
N ALA A 18 6.03 -6.68 -11.65
CA ALA A 18 5.03 -5.62 -11.67
C ALA A 18 3.86 -5.93 -12.61
N ARG A 19 4.13 -6.47 -13.82
CA ARG A 19 3.07 -6.88 -14.75
C ARG A 19 2.19 -7.99 -14.17
N TYR A 20 2.82 -9.02 -13.59
CA TYR A 20 2.08 -10.10 -12.94
C TYR A 20 1.23 -9.59 -11.77
N PHE A 21 1.80 -8.73 -10.92
CA PHE A 21 1.09 -8.17 -9.77
C PHE A 21 -0.07 -7.26 -10.20
N GLN A 22 0.07 -6.50 -11.29
CA GLN A 22 -1.01 -5.67 -11.85
C GLN A 22 -2.25 -6.48 -12.24
N GLU A 23 -2.08 -7.70 -12.76
CA GLU A 23 -3.19 -8.60 -13.07
C GLU A 23 -3.96 -8.98 -11.79
N SER A 24 -3.24 -9.29 -10.70
CA SER A 24 -3.86 -9.57 -9.38
C SER A 24 -4.54 -8.34 -8.78
N VAL A 25 -3.99 -7.13 -8.97
CA VAL A 25 -4.57 -5.88 -8.44
C VAL A 25 -5.96 -5.62 -9.01
N GLY A 26 -6.21 -5.90 -10.29
CA GLY A 26 -7.54 -5.72 -10.89
C GLY A 26 -8.62 -6.50 -10.12
N THR A 27 -8.39 -7.80 -9.89
CA THR A 27 -9.30 -8.65 -9.12
C THR A 27 -9.43 -8.23 -7.65
N LEU A 28 -8.32 -7.78 -7.05
CA LEU A 28 -8.30 -7.26 -5.68
C LEU A 28 -9.18 -6.02 -5.55
N LEU A 29 -9.02 -5.04 -6.45
CA LEU A 29 -9.80 -3.81 -6.45
C LEU A 29 -11.28 -4.09 -6.67
N ASP A 30 -11.64 -4.96 -7.62
CA ASP A 30 -13.04 -5.33 -7.88
C ASP A 30 -13.73 -5.91 -6.62
N THR A 31 -12.99 -6.71 -5.86
CA THR A 31 -13.49 -7.32 -4.62
C THR A 31 -13.55 -6.31 -3.48
N MET A 32 -12.49 -5.53 -3.28
CA MET A 32 -12.35 -4.57 -2.19
C MET A 32 -13.33 -3.39 -2.34
N MET A 33 -13.51 -2.88 -3.55
CA MET A 33 -14.38 -1.74 -3.81
C MET A 33 -15.87 -2.07 -3.74
N ASN A 34 -16.24 -3.36 -3.74
CA ASN A 34 -17.64 -3.76 -3.72
C ASN A 34 -18.32 -3.30 -2.41
N GLY A 35 -19.29 -2.40 -2.52
CA GLY A 35 -20.04 -1.86 -1.39
C GLY A 35 -19.32 -0.72 -0.65
N LEU A 36 -18.30 -0.10 -1.26
CA LEU A 36 -17.69 1.13 -0.78
C LEU A 36 -18.17 2.34 -1.59
N ASP A 37 -18.38 3.46 -0.90
CA ASP A 37 -18.76 4.73 -1.50
C ASP A 37 -17.55 5.67 -1.58
N GLU A 38 -17.48 6.44 -2.68
CA GLU A 38 -16.40 7.40 -2.89
C GLU A 38 -16.64 8.71 -2.12
N HIS A 39 -15.60 9.19 -1.44
CA HIS A 39 -15.52 10.49 -0.79
C HIS A 39 -14.25 11.21 -1.22
N THR A 40 -14.32 12.53 -1.40
CA THR A 40 -13.16 13.35 -1.79
C THR A 40 -12.92 14.45 -0.75
N TYR A 41 -11.67 14.55 -0.30
CA TYR A 41 -11.20 15.58 0.62
C TYR A 41 -10.08 16.38 -0.05
N VAL A 42 -10.06 17.68 0.18
CA VAL A 42 -9.01 18.58 -0.30
C VAL A 42 -8.32 19.18 0.92
N VAL A 43 -7.01 19.04 0.99
CA VAL A 43 -6.16 19.63 2.02
C VAL A 43 -5.35 20.73 1.37
N ASP A 44 -5.74 21.97 1.63
CA ASP A 44 -5.05 23.15 1.12
C ASP A 44 -3.79 23.45 1.94
N GLY A 45 -2.63 23.33 1.28
CA GLY A 45 -1.38 23.81 1.85
C GLY A 45 -1.36 25.34 1.84
N ARG A 46 -1.19 25.98 3.01
CA ARG A 46 -1.15 27.46 3.12
C ARG A 46 -0.07 28.13 2.24
N SER A 47 0.93 27.39 1.76
CA SER A 47 2.03 27.89 0.93
C SER A 47 2.67 26.80 0.04
N GLY A 48 1.94 25.75 -0.32
CA GLY A 48 2.47 24.58 -1.01
C GLY A 48 1.44 23.88 -1.89
N PRO A 49 1.75 22.72 -2.48
CA PRO A 49 0.79 21.98 -3.28
C PRO A 49 -0.42 21.55 -2.45
N SER A 50 -1.61 21.65 -3.04
CA SER A 50 -2.82 21.10 -2.43
C SER A 50 -2.80 19.58 -2.59
N LEU A 51 -3.20 18.88 -1.53
CA LEU A 51 -3.34 17.44 -1.56
C LEU A 51 -4.81 17.11 -1.78
N ARG A 52 -5.11 16.28 -2.77
CA ARG A 52 -6.43 15.71 -2.93
C ARG A 52 -6.40 14.26 -2.47
N LEU A 53 -7.30 13.93 -1.57
CA LEU A 53 -7.49 12.59 -1.05
C LEU A 53 -8.84 12.05 -1.54
N ARG A 54 -8.82 11.00 -2.35
CA ARG A 54 -10.03 10.22 -2.65
C ARG A 54 -10.02 8.98 -1.78
N THR A 55 -11.14 8.68 -1.16
CA THR A 55 -11.31 7.49 -0.31
C THR A 55 -12.54 6.72 -0.74
N TRP A 56 -12.49 5.41 -0.68
CA TRP A 56 -13.64 4.53 -0.79
C TRP A 56 -13.79 3.79 0.53
N SER A 57 -14.91 4.04 1.21
CA SER A 57 -15.22 3.47 2.53
C SER A 57 -16.72 3.12 2.60
N ARG A 58 -17.12 2.31 3.58
CA ARG A 58 -18.55 1.96 3.79
C ARG A 58 -19.43 3.12 4.25
N GLY A 59 -18.81 4.25 4.59
CA GLY A 59 -19.46 5.46 5.05
C GLY A 59 -18.43 6.55 5.23
N GLU A 60 -18.90 7.77 5.43
CA GLU A 60 -18.04 8.94 5.59
C GLU A 60 -17.16 8.81 6.85
N LEU A 61 -15.87 9.10 6.70
CA LEU A 61 -14.92 9.02 7.79
C LEU A 61 -15.08 10.23 8.70
N GLN A 62 -15.21 9.99 10.01
CA GLN A 62 -15.27 11.06 11.01
C GLN A 62 -13.92 11.80 11.08
N GLU A 63 -13.92 13.06 11.55
CA GLU A 63 -12.72 13.91 11.58
C GLU A 63 -11.51 13.25 12.28
N GLY A 64 -11.73 12.56 13.41
CA GLY A 64 -10.66 11.81 14.09
C GLY A 64 -10.09 10.67 13.25
N ARG A 65 -10.94 9.97 12.50
CA ARG A 65 -10.53 8.89 11.57
C ARG A 65 -9.74 9.43 10.39
N LEU A 66 -10.16 10.59 9.87
CA LEU A 66 -9.43 11.26 8.80
C LEU A 66 -8.01 11.64 9.25
N HIS A 67 -7.85 12.14 10.47
CA HIS A 67 -6.51 12.43 11.01
C HIS A 67 -5.64 11.16 11.11
N GLU A 68 -6.16 10.08 11.68
CA GLU A 68 -5.45 8.79 11.75
C GLU A 68 -5.07 8.28 10.35
N LEU A 69 -5.98 8.44 9.37
CA LEU A 69 -5.74 8.06 7.99
C LEU A 69 -4.62 8.91 7.37
N PHE A 70 -4.62 10.23 7.58
CA PHE A 70 -3.55 11.10 7.10
C PHE A 70 -2.19 10.72 7.70
N ASP A 71 -2.12 10.44 8.99
CA ASP A 71 -0.89 9.99 9.64
C ASP A 71 -0.37 8.68 9.03
N ARG A 72 -1.27 7.73 8.77
CA ARG A 72 -0.93 6.46 8.10
C ARG A 72 -0.42 6.70 6.68
N ILE A 73 -1.07 7.57 5.89
CA ILE A 73 -0.65 7.90 4.52
C ILE A 73 0.74 8.53 4.54
N VAL A 74 1.02 9.45 5.46
CA VAL A 74 2.32 10.10 5.60
C VAL A 74 3.41 9.07 5.93
N ALA A 75 3.12 8.15 6.87
CA ALA A 75 4.04 7.08 7.24
C ALA A 75 4.35 6.15 6.06
N VAL A 76 3.30 5.62 5.40
CA VAL A 76 3.45 4.72 4.24
C VAL A 76 4.19 5.42 3.10
N ARG A 77 3.88 6.69 2.81
CA ARG A 77 4.59 7.46 1.79
C ARG A 77 6.07 7.62 2.11
N SER A 78 6.42 7.88 3.37
CA SER A 78 7.82 7.96 3.80
C SER A 78 8.55 6.62 3.63
N GLU A 79 7.88 5.51 3.93
CA GLU A 79 8.42 4.16 3.73
C GLU A 79 8.61 3.83 2.24
N VAL A 80 7.62 4.13 1.39
CA VAL A 80 7.72 3.98 -0.07
C VAL A 80 8.89 4.79 -0.63
N GLN A 81 9.01 6.06 -0.23
CA GLN A 81 10.12 6.91 -0.67
C GLN A 81 11.48 6.38 -0.21
N ALA A 82 11.56 5.80 1.00
CA ALA A 82 12.77 5.13 1.43
C ALA A 82 13.07 3.96 0.50
N LEU A 83 12.10 3.07 0.25
CA LEU A 83 12.17 1.91 -0.64
C LEU A 83 12.66 2.24 -2.07
N GLU A 84 12.16 3.32 -2.65
CA GLU A 84 12.49 3.73 -4.02
C GLU A 84 13.92 4.28 -4.20
N ARG A 85 14.48 4.92 -3.16
CA ARG A 85 15.83 5.53 -3.22
C ARG A 85 16.94 4.50 -3.39
N GLY A 86 16.67 3.22 -3.09
CA GLY A 86 17.66 2.15 -3.19
C GLY A 86 18.72 2.17 -2.09
N GLY A 87 19.63 1.20 -2.11
CA GLY A 87 20.66 1.04 -1.07
C GLY A 87 20.13 0.49 0.26
N ILE A 88 18.97 -0.16 0.22
CA ILE A 88 18.23 -0.60 1.40
C ILE A 88 18.57 -2.04 1.71
N GLN A 89 18.79 -2.31 2.99
CA GLN A 89 19.03 -3.66 3.47
C GLN A 89 17.73 -4.45 3.48
N GLN A 90 17.81 -5.75 3.18
CA GLN A 90 16.66 -6.65 3.17
C GLN A 90 15.86 -6.63 4.48
N GLU A 91 16.52 -6.41 5.63
CA GLU A 91 15.88 -6.26 6.93
C GLU A 91 14.93 -5.05 7.00
N GLN A 92 15.30 -3.94 6.35
CA GLN A 92 14.43 -2.76 6.31
C GLN A 92 13.22 -2.99 5.41
N VAL A 93 13.38 -3.68 4.28
CA VAL A 93 12.24 -4.11 3.44
C VAL A 93 11.30 -5.00 4.24
N HIS A 94 11.86 -5.98 4.96
CA HIS A 94 11.09 -6.87 5.82
C HIS A 94 10.27 -6.12 6.86
N ARG A 95 10.91 -5.19 7.61
CA ARG A 95 10.24 -4.38 8.62
C ARG A 95 9.13 -3.50 8.02
N THR A 96 9.37 -2.87 6.87
CA THR A 96 8.35 -2.06 6.19
C THR A 96 7.13 -2.90 5.82
N VAL A 97 7.33 -4.05 5.18
CA VAL A 97 6.21 -4.93 4.81
C VAL A 97 5.52 -5.49 6.05
N PHE A 98 6.26 -5.82 7.10
CA PHE A 98 5.67 -6.25 8.37
C PHE A 98 4.73 -5.17 8.94
N ASN A 99 5.16 -3.91 9.00
CA ASN A 99 4.34 -2.77 9.46
C ASN A 99 3.11 -2.52 8.56
N TRP A 100 3.21 -2.84 7.27
CA TRP A 100 2.09 -2.76 6.34
C TRP A 100 1.02 -3.81 6.62
N LEU A 101 1.44 -5.01 7.07
CA LEU A 101 0.55 -6.12 7.40
C LEU A 101 0.00 -6.07 8.84
N GLU A 102 0.49 -5.17 9.68
CA GLU A 102 -0.12 -4.90 10.99
C GLU A 102 -1.51 -4.26 10.85
N VAL A 103 -2.43 -4.66 11.72
CA VAL A 103 -3.79 -4.11 11.74
C VAL A 103 -3.73 -2.65 12.16
N SER A 104 -4.17 -1.77 11.28
CA SER A 104 -4.29 -0.33 11.50
C SER A 104 -5.73 0.14 11.31
N LEU A 105 -6.01 1.41 11.60
CA LEU A 105 -7.30 2.06 11.33
C LEU A 105 -8.50 1.21 11.76
N HIS A 106 -8.39 0.60 12.94
CA HIS A 106 -9.45 -0.19 13.58
C HIS A 106 -9.98 -1.38 12.77
N GLY A 107 -9.19 -1.88 11.82
CA GLY A 107 -9.59 -3.03 11.03
C GLY A 107 -10.57 -2.68 9.90
N GLU A 108 -10.60 -1.42 9.44
CA GLU A 108 -11.50 -1.00 8.36
C GLU A 108 -11.04 -1.50 6.97
N ASP A 109 -12.02 -1.75 6.10
CA ASP A 109 -11.81 -1.91 4.66
C ASP A 109 -11.88 -0.52 4.02
N LEU A 110 -10.81 -0.12 3.35
CA LEU A 110 -10.65 1.24 2.84
C LEU A 110 -9.75 1.24 1.62
N PHE A 111 -10.12 1.95 0.56
CA PHE A 111 -9.19 2.28 -0.51
C PHE A 111 -8.97 3.77 -0.57
N VAL A 112 -7.75 4.18 -0.88
CA VAL A 112 -7.32 5.57 -0.84
C VAL A 112 -6.40 5.88 -2.01
N GLU A 113 -6.64 7.03 -2.64
CA GLU A 113 -5.74 7.65 -3.61
C GLU A 113 -5.36 9.05 -3.12
N LEU A 114 -4.05 9.29 -3.05
CA LEU A 114 -3.47 10.62 -2.79
C LEU A 114 -2.94 11.20 -4.09
N THR A 115 -3.50 12.33 -4.51
CA THR A 115 -3.00 13.14 -5.62
C THR A 115 -2.36 14.42 -5.09
N ILE A 116 -1.18 14.76 -5.60
CA ILE A 116 -0.52 16.03 -5.34
C ILE A 116 -0.88 16.96 -6.49
N VAL A 117 -1.50 18.10 -6.18
CA VAL A 117 -1.91 19.08 -7.18
C VAL A 117 -0.90 20.22 -7.20
N ASP A 118 -0.24 20.41 -8.34
CA ASP A 118 0.66 21.55 -8.55
C ASP A 118 -0.17 22.85 -8.64
N PRO A 119 0.04 23.81 -7.71
CA PRO A 119 -0.72 25.05 -7.69
C PRO A 119 -0.42 25.96 -8.87
N ALA A 120 0.71 25.77 -9.57
CA ALA A 120 1.09 26.58 -10.73
C ALA A 120 0.35 26.18 -12.01
N THR A 121 0.00 24.90 -12.16
CA THR A 121 -0.65 24.38 -13.37
C THR A 121 -2.11 24.00 -13.14
N GLY A 122 -2.50 23.70 -11.90
CA GLY A 122 -3.82 23.18 -11.55
C GLY A 122 -4.12 21.81 -12.19
N ALA A 123 -3.13 21.19 -12.85
CA ALA A 123 -3.29 19.89 -13.48
C ALA A 123 -3.29 18.81 -12.42
N GLU A 124 -4.23 17.87 -12.54
CA GLU A 124 -4.25 16.68 -11.71
C GLU A 124 -3.13 15.74 -12.18
N GLU A 125 -2.14 15.54 -11.31
CA GLU A 125 -1.17 14.48 -11.50
C GLU A 125 -1.85 13.12 -11.27
N ARG A 126 -1.25 12.05 -11.81
CA ARG A 126 -1.63 10.68 -11.43
C ARG A 126 -1.53 10.52 -9.91
N PRO A 127 -2.27 9.59 -9.28
CA PRO A 127 -2.13 9.32 -7.86
C PRO A 127 -0.66 9.10 -7.49
N ALA A 128 -0.13 9.93 -6.58
CA ALA A 128 1.23 9.81 -6.08
C ALA A 128 1.37 8.61 -5.14
N LEU A 129 0.27 8.19 -4.52
CA LEU A 129 0.16 7.00 -3.70
C LEU A 129 -1.26 6.44 -3.80
N SER A 130 -1.38 5.13 -3.95
CA SER A 130 -2.62 4.39 -3.69
C SER A 130 -2.41 3.41 -2.54
N LEU A 131 -3.38 3.31 -1.64
CA LEU A 131 -3.35 2.46 -0.46
C LEU A 131 -4.67 1.71 -0.34
N GLY A 132 -4.63 0.38 -0.39
CA GLY A 132 -5.78 -0.49 -0.13
C GLY A 132 -5.60 -1.21 1.20
N LEU A 133 -6.62 -1.13 2.04
CA LEU A 133 -6.71 -1.78 3.34
C LEU A 133 -7.86 -2.80 3.31
N VAL A 134 -7.57 -4.01 3.75
CA VAL A 134 -8.58 -5.03 4.05
C VAL A 134 -8.39 -5.45 5.49
N GLN A 135 -9.45 -5.35 6.28
CA GLN A 135 -9.41 -5.55 7.73
C GLN A 135 -8.26 -4.76 8.40
N GLY A 136 -8.04 -3.52 7.94
CA GLY A 136 -7.00 -2.61 8.45
C GLY A 136 -5.56 -2.95 8.05
N ARG A 137 -5.32 -4.01 7.28
CA ARG A 137 -3.99 -4.40 6.78
C ARG A 137 -3.80 -3.87 5.37
N SER A 138 -2.63 -3.30 5.09
CA SER A 138 -2.30 -2.90 3.73
C SER A 138 -2.19 -4.14 2.85
N VAL A 139 -3.07 -4.23 1.86
CA VAL A 139 -3.07 -5.27 0.80
C VAL A 139 -2.70 -4.71 -0.55
N LEU A 140 -2.63 -3.39 -0.68
CA LEU A 140 -2.17 -2.68 -1.86
C LEU A 140 -1.44 -1.41 -1.42
N VAL A 141 -0.21 -1.23 -1.91
CA VAL A 141 0.50 0.05 -1.82
C VAL A 141 1.15 0.29 -3.18
N SER A 142 0.81 1.37 -3.87
CA SER A 142 1.42 1.67 -5.16
C SER A 142 1.84 3.12 -5.31
N SER A 143 2.92 3.32 -6.03
CA SER A 143 3.43 4.61 -6.53
C SER A 143 3.89 4.42 -7.99
N ASP A 144 4.47 5.46 -8.58
CA ASP A 144 5.08 5.37 -9.92
C ASP A 144 6.22 4.34 -10.03
N ARG A 145 6.86 3.97 -8.92
CA ARG A 145 8.06 3.11 -8.91
C ARG A 145 7.93 1.87 -8.04
N LEU A 146 6.83 1.70 -7.33
CA LEU A 146 6.63 0.62 -6.39
C LEU A 146 5.23 0.06 -6.53
N LEU A 147 5.12 -1.27 -6.53
CA LEU A 147 3.85 -1.97 -6.42
C LEU A 147 3.96 -3.07 -5.38
N PHE A 148 3.24 -2.91 -4.28
CA PHE A 148 2.97 -3.95 -3.30
C PHE A 148 1.54 -4.40 -3.44
N SER A 149 1.30 -5.71 -3.51
CA SER A 149 -0.05 -6.25 -3.59
C SER A 149 -0.19 -7.62 -2.94
N TRP A 150 -1.38 -7.88 -2.42
CA TRP A 150 -1.85 -9.22 -2.06
C TRP A 150 -2.09 -10.02 -3.35
N LEU A 151 -1.52 -11.23 -3.42
CA LEU A 151 -1.54 -12.07 -4.62
C LEU A 151 -2.45 -13.28 -4.46
N ASP A 152 -2.36 -13.92 -3.30
CA ASP A 152 -3.12 -15.12 -2.92
C ASP A 152 -3.09 -15.25 -1.39
N GLN A 153 -3.83 -16.20 -0.81
CA GLN A 153 -3.85 -16.46 0.62
C GLN A 153 -2.43 -16.43 1.23
N ASP A 154 -2.20 -15.48 2.14
CA ASP A 154 -0.94 -15.29 2.85
C ASP A 154 0.28 -14.95 1.96
N VAL A 155 0.10 -14.69 0.66
CA VAL A 155 1.18 -14.35 -0.29
C VAL A 155 1.06 -12.91 -0.78
N PHE A 156 2.16 -12.16 -0.64
CA PHE A 156 2.26 -10.77 -1.07
C PHE A 156 3.46 -10.56 -1.99
N GLY A 157 3.28 -9.71 -3.00
CA GLY A 157 4.31 -9.29 -3.93
C GLY A 157 4.76 -7.85 -3.66
N LEU A 158 6.04 -7.57 -3.84
CA LEU A 158 6.58 -6.21 -3.90
C LEU A 158 7.51 -6.08 -5.10
N ALA A 159 7.16 -5.26 -6.08
CA ALA A 159 8.03 -4.89 -7.18
C ALA A 159 8.53 -3.46 -6.95
N ILE A 160 9.85 -3.24 -7.03
CA ILE A 160 10.44 -1.91 -6.94
C ILE A 160 11.26 -1.69 -8.22
N ALA A 161 10.88 -0.67 -8.99
CA ALA A 161 11.48 -0.36 -10.28
C ALA A 161 13.00 -0.25 -10.18
N GLU A 162 13.69 -0.90 -11.12
CA GLU A 162 15.16 -1.02 -11.22
C GLU A 162 15.83 -1.92 -10.16
N HIS A 163 15.19 -2.15 -9.00
CA HIS A 163 15.83 -2.86 -7.87
C HIS A 163 15.52 -4.35 -7.83
N GLY A 164 14.34 -4.77 -8.29
CA GLY A 164 13.93 -6.17 -8.32
C GLY A 164 12.55 -6.40 -7.71
N SER A 165 12.29 -7.62 -7.28
CA SER A 165 11.01 -8.02 -6.69
C SER A 165 11.18 -8.92 -5.49
N TYR A 166 10.26 -8.81 -4.54
CA TYR A 166 10.14 -9.65 -3.37
C TYR A 166 8.81 -10.39 -3.41
N LEU A 167 8.82 -11.62 -2.88
CA LEU A 167 7.65 -12.38 -2.51
C LEU A 167 7.71 -12.61 -1.00
N PHE A 168 6.60 -12.35 -0.33
CA PHE A 168 6.43 -12.55 1.11
C PHE A 168 5.35 -13.60 1.32
N GLU A 169 5.67 -14.62 2.09
CA GLU A 169 4.71 -15.63 2.54
C GLU A 169 4.53 -15.46 4.05
N VAL A 170 3.30 -15.16 4.46
CA VAL A 170 2.90 -15.04 5.86
C VAL A 170 2.72 -16.44 6.42
N GLN A 171 3.55 -16.78 7.40
CA GLN A 171 3.35 -17.95 8.22
C GLN A 171 2.67 -17.52 9.52
N GLU A 172 1.41 -17.91 9.69
CA GLU A 172 0.82 -17.93 11.02
C GLU A 172 1.59 -18.98 11.85
N ASP A 173 1.99 -18.59 13.06
CA ASP A 173 2.46 -19.56 14.07
C ASP A 173 1.32 -20.52 14.36
N ARG A 174 1.17 -21.56 13.56
CA ARG A 174 0.48 -22.77 13.96
C ARG A 174 1.37 -23.39 15.04
N ALA A 175 1.23 -22.89 16.26
CA ALA A 175 1.58 -23.66 17.44
C ALA A 175 0.98 -25.04 17.19
N LEU A 176 1.86 -26.01 16.95
CA LEU A 176 1.53 -27.42 16.81
C LEU A 176 0.70 -27.77 18.04
N ARG A 177 -0.63 -27.76 17.88
CA ARG A 177 -1.54 -28.45 18.80
C ARG A 177 -1.24 -29.93 18.56
N ILE A 178 -0.19 -30.41 19.21
CA ILE A 178 -0.03 -31.83 19.47
C ILE A 178 -1.27 -32.19 20.26
N ALA A 179 -2.15 -32.95 19.61
CA ALA A 179 -3.36 -33.48 20.20
C ALA A 179 -3.00 -34.19 21.51
N SER A 180 -3.65 -33.78 22.59
CA SER A 180 -3.78 -34.54 23.83
C SER A 180 -5.13 -35.23 23.84
#